data_AF-A0A0J0V421-F1
#
_entry.id   AF-A0A0J0V421-F1
#
_cell.length_a   1.000
_cell.length_b   1.000
_cell.length_c   1.000
_cell.angle_alpha   90.00
_cell.angle_beta   90.00
_cell.angle_gamma   90.00
#
_symmetry.space_group_name_H-M   'P 1'
#
loop_
_entity.id
_entity.type
_entity.pdbx_description
1 polymer ?
#
loop_
_entity_poly.entity_id
_entity_poly.type
_entity_poly.pdbx_seq_one_letter_code
_entity_poly.pdbx_strand_id
1 'polypeptide(L)'
;AIESMGGKTIGFGGGREDVWHPEEDIYWGAEKEWLASERYSGDRELENPLAAVQMGLIYVNPEGPDGKPDPKAAARDIRETFRRMGMTDEETVALIAGGHTFGKAHGAGPASHVGPEPEAAPIEAQGLGWISSYGKGKGRDTITSGIEGAWTPTPTKWDMSYFDMLFGYDWWLTKSPSGAWQWMAVDPKE
;
A
#
# COMPACT_ATOMS: atom_id res chain seq x y z
N ALA A 1 12.23 -1.02 -14.07
CA ALA A 1 12.20 -1.81 -12.82
C ALA A 1 11.80 -3.27 -13.07
N ILE A 2 10.59 -3.55 -13.56
CA ILE A 2 10.12 -4.93 -13.81
C ILE A 2 11.10 -5.71 -14.71
N GLU A 3 11.49 -5.13 -15.85
CA GLU A 3 12.43 -5.77 -16.79
C GLU A 3 13.82 -6.00 -16.20
N SER A 4 14.35 -5.05 -15.44
CA SER A 4 15.65 -5.18 -14.79
C SER A 4 15.68 -6.27 -13.71
N MET A 5 14.51 -6.65 -13.18
CA MET A 5 14.35 -7.73 -12.20
C MET A 5 13.93 -9.07 -12.85
N GLY A 6 13.90 -9.14 -14.19
CA GLY A 6 13.62 -10.36 -14.95
C GLY A 6 12.16 -10.58 -15.34
N GLY A 7 11.24 -9.65 -15.00
CA GLY A 7 9.85 -9.71 -15.46
C GLY A 7 9.70 -9.16 -16.88
N LYS A 8 8.85 -9.77 -17.71
CA LYS A 8 8.60 -9.27 -19.07
C LYS A 8 7.42 -8.31 -19.08
N THR A 9 7.56 -7.14 -19.69
CA THR A 9 6.44 -6.22 -19.93
C THR A 9 5.73 -6.55 -21.24
N ILE A 10 4.45 -6.18 -21.34
CA ILE A 10 3.67 -6.33 -22.58
C ILE A 10 4.03 -5.26 -23.62
N GLY A 11 4.55 -4.10 -23.17
CA GLY A 11 4.93 -2.96 -24.00
C GLY A 11 4.96 -1.66 -23.20
N PHE A 12 5.29 -0.55 -23.87
CA PHE A 12 5.32 0.79 -23.29
C PHE A 12 4.84 1.83 -24.30
N GLY A 13 4.03 2.79 -23.84
CA GLY A 13 3.59 3.95 -24.60
C GLY A 13 3.89 5.26 -23.85
N GLY A 14 4.65 6.15 -24.50
CA GLY A 14 4.86 7.52 -24.04
C GLY A 14 3.72 8.46 -24.45
N GLY A 15 3.89 9.76 -24.19
CA GLY A 15 2.94 10.80 -24.62
C GLY A 15 2.00 11.34 -23.54
N ARG A 16 2.24 11.01 -22.26
CA ARG A 16 1.63 11.75 -21.15
C ARG A 16 2.38 13.08 -21.01
N GLU A 17 1.68 14.20 -21.22
CA GLU A 17 2.24 15.53 -21.05
C GLU A 17 2.33 15.87 -19.55
N ASP A 18 3.42 16.53 -19.16
CA ASP A 18 3.54 17.06 -17.80
C ASP A 18 2.57 18.23 -17.60
N VAL A 19 2.05 18.35 -16.38
CA VAL A 19 1.23 19.47 -15.93
C VAL A 19 2.01 20.35 -14.96
N TRP A 20 1.65 21.63 -14.88
CA TRP A 20 2.38 22.63 -14.09
C TRP A 20 1.66 23.06 -12.81
N HIS A 21 0.46 22.53 -12.58
CA HIS A 21 -0.35 22.74 -11.38
C HIS A 21 -1.21 21.49 -11.12
N PRO A 22 -1.66 21.26 -9.87
CA PRO A 22 -2.59 20.17 -9.58
C PRO A 22 -3.92 20.37 -10.30
N GLU A 23 -4.61 19.27 -10.60
CA GLU A 23 -6.00 19.30 -11.04
C GLU A 23 -6.89 19.77 -9.88
N GLU A 24 -7.72 20.80 -10.12
CA GLU A 24 -8.54 21.42 -9.06
C GLU A 24 -9.96 20.84 -8.97
N ASP A 25 -10.37 20.06 -9.96
CA ASP A 25 -11.72 19.55 -10.16
C ASP A 25 -11.92 18.11 -9.68
N ILE A 26 -10.91 17.52 -9.05
CA ILE A 26 -11.00 16.15 -8.52
C ILE A 26 -11.55 16.16 -7.09
N TYR A 27 -12.74 15.57 -6.94
CA TYR A 27 -13.35 15.32 -5.63
C TYR A 27 -12.85 13.99 -5.04
N TRP A 28 -11.99 14.08 -4.01
CA TRP A 28 -11.40 12.93 -3.31
C TRP A 28 -12.21 12.44 -2.09
N GLY A 29 -13.32 13.10 -1.77
CA GLY A 29 -14.17 12.82 -0.62
C GLY A 29 -14.41 14.06 0.25
N ALA A 30 -15.40 13.99 1.13
CA ALA A 30 -15.79 15.09 2.01
C ALA A 30 -14.98 15.15 3.31
N GLU A 31 -14.16 14.14 3.58
CA GLU A 31 -13.39 14.06 4.82
C GLU A 31 -12.40 15.21 4.97
N LYS A 32 -12.27 15.69 6.21
CA LYS A 32 -11.35 16.78 6.58
C LYS A 32 -10.07 16.30 7.25
N GLU A 33 -9.97 15.00 7.51
CA GLU A 33 -8.84 14.37 8.18
C GLU A 33 -8.28 13.22 7.32
N TRP A 34 -6.96 13.10 7.30
CA TRP A 34 -6.29 11.99 6.63
C TRP A 34 -6.72 10.65 7.24
N LEU A 35 -6.94 9.66 6.38
CA LEU A 35 -7.38 8.31 6.74
C LEU A 35 -8.76 8.24 7.41
N ALA A 36 -9.52 9.34 7.50
CA ALA A 36 -10.92 9.25 7.89
C ALA A 36 -11.77 8.55 6.81
N SER A 37 -12.93 8.03 7.22
CA SER A 37 -13.91 7.38 6.34
C SER A 37 -15.31 7.87 6.68
N GLU A 38 -15.84 8.77 5.85
CA GLU A 38 -17.23 9.28 5.92
C GLU A 38 -17.93 9.10 4.56
N ARG A 39 -17.54 8.04 3.84
CA ARG A 39 -17.83 7.81 2.42
C ARG A 39 -18.67 6.56 2.13
N TYR A 40 -19.24 5.95 3.18
CA TYR A 40 -20.02 4.73 3.07
C TYR A 40 -21.45 4.94 3.55
N SER A 41 -22.40 4.29 2.87
CA SER A 41 -23.79 4.18 3.29
C SER A 41 -24.29 2.74 3.16
N GLY A 42 -25.45 2.43 3.77
CA GLY A 42 -26.08 1.11 3.62
C GLY A 42 -25.18 -0.06 4.01
N ASP A 43 -25.18 -1.12 3.20
CA ASP A 43 -24.31 -2.29 3.37
C ASP A 43 -22.94 -2.06 2.69
N ARG A 44 -22.19 -1.10 3.23
CA ARG A 44 -20.84 -0.75 2.78
C ARG A 44 -20.79 -0.33 1.30
N GLU A 45 -21.79 0.45 0.88
CA GLU A 45 -21.83 1.10 -0.43
C GLU A 45 -20.95 2.34 -0.43
N LEU A 46 -19.86 2.31 -1.19
CA LEU A 46 -18.93 3.43 -1.33
C LEU A 46 -19.55 4.55 -2.18
N GLU A 47 -19.46 5.80 -1.71
CA GLU A 47 -19.94 7.00 -2.41
C GLU A 47 -19.34 7.11 -3.82
N ASN A 48 -20.15 7.46 -4.82
CA ASN A 48 -19.66 7.81 -6.15
C ASN A 48 -19.23 9.28 -6.16
N PRO A 49 -18.10 9.65 -6.80
CA PRO A 49 -17.27 8.86 -7.72
C PRO A 49 -16.06 8.15 -7.07
N LEU A 50 -16.03 8.01 -5.74
CA LEU A 50 -14.84 7.57 -5.02
C LEU A 50 -14.50 6.11 -5.31
N ALA A 51 -13.21 5.80 -5.30
CA ALA A 51 -12.68 4.45 -5.55
C ALA A 51 -11.67 3.98 -4.48
N ALA A 52 -11.62 4.67 -3.33
CA ALA A 52 -10.78 4.32 -2.19
C ALA A 52 -11.57 4.32 -0.87
N VAL A 53 -11.21 3.45 0.07
CA VAL A 53 -11.98 3.21 1.30
C VAL A 53 -11.81 4.29 2.39
N GLN A 54 -10.74 5.08 2.32
CA GLN A 54 -10.41 6.15 3.26
C GLN A 54 -9.72 7.30 2.53
N MET A 55 -9.80 8.51 3.08
CA MET A 55 -9.13 9.69 2.53
C MET A 55 -7.62 9.49 2.51
N GLY A 56 -6.99 9.70 1.35
CA GLY A 56 -5.54 9.57 1.16
C GLY A 56 -5.02 8.15 0.90
N LEU A 57 -5.88 7.12 0.88
CA LEU A 57 -5.49 5.79 0.40
C LEU A 57 -5.69 5.66 -1.11
N ILE A 58 -4.91 4.79 -1.75
CA ILE A 58 -5.06 4.51 -3.19
C ILE A 58 -6.29 3.62 -3.45
N TYR A 59 -6.44 2.52 -2.71
CA TYR A 59 -7.55 1.57 -2.84
C TYR A 59 -8.13 1.24 -1.46
N VAL A 60 -7.43 0.37 -0.73
CA VAL A 60 -7.90 -0.22 0.53
C VAL A 60 -6.90 0.02 1.66
N ASN A 61 -7.36 -0.17 2.89
CA ASN A 61 -6.49 -0.20 4.06
C ASN A 61 -5.69 -1.52 4.10
N PRO A 62 -4.35 -1.48 4.18
CA PRO A 62 -3.53 -2.69 4.17
C PRO A 62 -3.69 -3.55 5.43
N GLU A 63 -4.23 -3.00 6.52
CA GLU A 63 -4.57 -3.73 7.75
C GLU A 63 -5.99 -4.31 7.73
N GLY A 64 -6.73 -4.09 6.64
CA GLY A 64 -8.13 -4.48 6.47
C GLY A 64 -9.14 -3.39 6.86
N PRO A 65 -10.44 -3.63 6.63
CA PRO A 65 -11.51 -2.65 6.84
C PRO A 65 -11.44 -1.94 8.19
N ASP A 66 -11.27 -0.63 8.17
CA ASP A 66 -11.21 0.21 9.39
C ASP A 66 -10.12 -0.25 10.39
N GLY A 67 -9.00 -0.78 9.87
CA GLY A 67 -7.88 -1.30 10.65
C GLY A 67 -8.12 -2.69 11.27
N LYS A 68 -9.15 -3.42 10.82
CA LYS A 68 -9.47 -4.77 11.29
C LYS A 68 -8.91 -5.83 10.34
N PRO A 69 -8.00 -6.71 10.80
CA PRO A 69 -7.32 -7.68 9.96
C PRO A 69 -8.20 -8.91 9.66
N ASP A 70 -9.34 -8.70 9.00
CA ASP A 70 -10.21 -9.75 8.45
C ASP A 70 -9.97 -9.86 6.92
N PRO A 71 -9.29 -10.91 6.44
CA PRO A 71 -8.99 -11.07 5.02
C PRO A 71 -10.23 -11.21 4.14
N LYS A 72 -11.33 -11.79 4.65
CA LYS A 72 -12.57 -11.96 3.87
C LYS A 72 -13.30 -10.63 3.72
N ALA A 73 -13.31 -9.82 4.78
CA ALA A 73 -13.86 -8.47 4.71
C ALA A 73 -12.98 -7.58 3.80
N ALA A 74 -11.66 -7.64 3.93
CA ALA A 74 -10.73 -6.92 3.07
C ALA A 74 -10.90 -7.28 1.58
N ALA A 75 -11.13 -8.56 1.25
CA ALA A 75 -11.37 -9.00 -0.12
C ALA A 75 -12.62 -8.37 -0.76
N ARG A 76 -13.63 -7.96 0.03
CA ARG A 76 -14.79 -7.23 -0.50
C ARG A 76 -14.41 -5.82 -0.93
N ASP A 77 -13.66 -5.11 -0.10
CA ASP A 77 -13.16 -3.77 -0.40
C ASP A 77 -12.18 -3.78 -1.58
N ILE A 78 -11.27 -4.76 -1.62
CA ILE A 78 -10.32 -4.93 -2.72
C ILE A 78 -11.08 -5.07 -4.03
N ARG A 79 -12.06 -5.99 -4.09
CA ARG A 79 -12.87 -6.18 -5.30
C ARG A 79 -13.58 -4.91 -5.72
N GLU A 80 -14.27 -4.22 -4.80
CA GLU A 80 -15.06 -3.04 -5.16
C GLU A 80 -14.19 -1.87 -5.64
N THR A 81 -13.09 -1.58 -4.94
CA THR A 81 -12.19 -0.48 -5.28
C THR A 81 -11.46 -0.73 -6.60
N PHE A 82 -10.95 -1.94 -6.84
CA PHE A 82 -10.34 -2.30 -8.12
C PHE A 82 -11.35 -2.29 -9.28
N ARG A 83 -12.59 -2.76 -9.05
CA ARG A 83 -13.67 -2.69 -10.06
C ARG A 83 -13.95 -1.25 -10.48
N ARG A 84 -13.98 -0.30 -9.53
CA ARG A 84 -14.16 1.14 -9.83
C ARG A 84 -12.97 1.74 -10.60
N MET A 85 -11.80 1.12 -10.52
CA MET A 85 -10.61 1.49 -11.28
C MET A 85 -10.40 0.63 -12.54
N GLY A 86 -11.46 -0.02 -13.03
CA GLY A 86 -11.46 -0.70 -14.32
C GLY A 86 -10.80 -2.07 -14.34
N MET A 87 -10.56 -2.68 -13.17
CA MET A 87 -9.93 -4.00 -13.07
C MET A 87 -10.95 -5.10 -12.73
N THR A 88 -10.82 -6.24 -13.40
CA THR A 88 -11.53 -7.48 -13.08
C THR A 88 -10.90 -8.23 -11.90
N ASP A 89 -11.53 -9.31 -11.43
CA ASP A 89 -10.98 -10.16 -10.37
C ASP A 89 -9.62 -10.78 -10.77
N GLU A 90 -9.47 -11.21 -12.04
CA GLU A 90 -8.21 -11.79 -12.54
C GLU A 90 -7.09 -10.74 -12.57
N GLU A 91 -7.37 -9.56 -13.11
CA GLU A 91 -6.41 -8.45 -13.18
C GLU A 91 -6.03 -7.95 -11.78
N THR A 92 -6.97 -7.93 -10.85
CA THR A 92 -6.73 -7.55 -9.45
C THR A 92 -5.75 -8.51 -8.78
N VAL A 93 -5.95 -9.82 -8.92
CA VAL A 93 -5.03 -10.83 -8.39
C VAL A 93 -3.66 -10.69 -9.05
N ALA A 94 -3.60 -10.52 -10.38
CA ALA A 94 -2.36 -10.37 -11.12
C ALA A 94 -1.56 -9.12 -10.70
N LEU A 95 -2.24 -7.99 -10.51
CA LEU A 95 -1.61 -6.73 -10.08
C LEU A 95 -1.05 -6.82 -8.66
N ILE A 96 -1.84 -7.33 -7.71
CA ILE A 96 -1.43 -7.43 -6.30
C ILE A 96 -0.28 -8.42 -6.15
N ALA A 97 -0.44 -9.64 -6.68
CA ALA A 97 0.60 -10.66 -6.57
C ALA A 97 1.86 -10.27 -7.36
N GLY A 98 1.71 -9.79 -8.59
CA GLY A 98 2.84 -9.35 -9.40
C GLY A 98 3.59 -8.15 -8.82
N GLY A 99 2.87 -7.22 -8.20
CA GLY A 99 3.48 -6.09 -7.48
C GLY A 99 4.23 -6.55 -6.22
N HIS A 100 3.58 -7.35 -5.37
CA HIS A 100 4.16 -7.84 -4.12
C HIS A 100 5.19 -8.97 -4.29
N THR A 101 5.43 -9.48 -5.50
CA THR A 101 6.64 -10.28 -5.80
C THR A 101 7.92 -9.47 -5.54
N PHE A 102 7.85 -8.14 -5.60
CA PHE A 102 9.00 -7.25 -5.43
C PHE A 102 8.96 -6.45 -4.12
N GLY A 103 10.14 -6.08 -3.65
CA GLY A 103 10.35 -5.09 -2.60
C GLY A 103 9.90 -5.56 -1.21
N LYS A 104 9.51 -4.58 -0.38
CA LYS A 104 9.11 -4.74 1.01
C LYS A 104 8.30 -3.55 1.51
N ALA A 105 7.59 -3.73 2.62
CA ALA A 105 7.01 -2.65 3.42
C ALA A 105 8.05 -2.07 4.42
N HIS A 106 7.79 -0.87 4.94
CA HIS A 106 8.68 -0.17 5.87
C HIS A 106 7.94 0.36 7.11
N GLY A 107 8.37 -0.07 8.28
CA GLY A 107 7.75 0.11 9.58
C GLY A 107 8.72 -0.22 10.71
N ALA A 108 9.98 0.19 10.56
CA ALA A 108 11.08 -0.16 11.46
C ALA A 108 10.92 0.33 12.91
N GLY A 109 10.06 1.33 13.15
CA GLY A 109 9.82 1.90 14.48
C GLY A 109 8.54 2.75 14.52
N PRO A 110 8.18 3.31 15.68
CA PRO A 110 6.90 4.00 15.87
C PRO A 110 6.66 5.12 14.86
N ALA A 111 5.43 5.19 14.32
CA ALA A 111 5.04 6.20 13.33
C ALA A 111 5.16 7.64 13.86
N SER A 112 5.15 7.85 15.19
CA SER A 112 5.35 9.16 15.83
C SER A 112 6.72 9.79 15.54
N HIS A 113 7.66 9.04 14.98
CA HIS A 113 8.96 9.56 14.56
C HIS A 113 8.94 10.23 13.18
N VAL A 114 7.90 10.00 12.39
CA VAL A 114 7.76 10.52 11.02
C VAL A 114 7.25 11.95 11.10
N GLY A 115 8.01 12.89 10.55
CA GLY A 115 7.62 14.29 10.47
C GLY A 115 6.50 14.57 9.46
N PRO A 116 6.12 15.85 9.28
CA PRO A 116 5.07 16.27 8.36
C PRO A 116 5.29 15.81 6.92
N GLU A 117 4.19 15.63 6.19
CA GLU A 117 4.14 15.38 4.75
C GLU A 117 4.72 16.55 3.93
N PRO A 118 5.05 16.36 2.63
CA PRO A 118 5.76 17.36 1.84
C PRO A 118 5.16 18.76 1.84
N GLU A 119 3.84 18.90 1.75
CA GLU A 119 3.15 20.21 1.73
C GLU A 119 3.17 20.95 3.07
N ALA A 120 3.42 20.24 4.17
CA ALA A 120 3.52 20.80 5.53
C ALA A 120 4.96 20.78 6.07
N ALA A 121 5.92 20.31 5.27
CA ALA A 121 7.32 20.21 5.65
C ALA A 121 7.98 21.60 5.67
N PRO A 122 9.03 21.80 6.49
CA PRO A 122 9.74 23.07 6.53
C PRO A 122 10.49 23.32 5.21
N ILE A 123 10.66 24.59 4.82
CA ILE A 123 11.19 24.99 3.51
C ILE A 123 12.57 24.41 3.18
N GLU A 124 13.42 24.21 4.19
CA GLU A 124 14.74 23.58 4.07
C GLU A 124 14.68 22.09 3.67
N ALA A 125 13.51 21.44 3.76
CA ALA A 125 13.29 20.10 3.25
C ALA A 125 13.22 20.05 1.71
N GLN A 126 13.11 21.21 1.04
CA GLN A 126 13.21 21.35 -0.42
C GLN A 126 12.28 20.40 -1.19
N GLY A 127 11.01 20.35 -0.79
CA GLY A 127 9.98 19.53 -1.43
C GLY A 127 9.93 18.07 -0.96
N LEU A 128 10.75 17.69 0.02
CA LEU A 128 10.65 16.40 0.70
C LEU A 128 9.77 16.51 1.95
N GLY A 129 9.21 15.38 2.39
CA GLY A 129 8.45 15.25 3.63
C GLY A 129 8.73 13.91 4.32
N TRP A 130 7.97 13.62 5.36
CA TRP A 130 8.07 12.40 6.17
C TRP A 130 9.48 12.13 6.70
N ILE A 131 10.24 13.20 6.97
CA ILE A 131 11.60 13.10 7.49
C ILE A 131 11.53 12.45 8.88
N SER A 132 12.13 11.27 9.00
CA SER A 132 12.03 10.47 10.22
C SER A 132 13.17 10.76 11.20
N SER A 133 12.81 10.91 12.47
CA SER A 133 13.75 11.00 13.59
C SER A 133 14.16 9.63 14.17
N TYR A 134 13.60 8.53 13.65
CA TYR A 134 13.90 7.18 14.13
C TYR A 134 15.24 6.68 13.58
N GLY A 135 16.20 6.38 14.46
CA GLY A 135 17.52 5.92 14.05
C GLY A 135 18.19 6.90 13.08
N LYS A 136 18.58 6.42 11.88
CA LYS A 136 19.09 7.28 10.79
C LYS A 136 18.01 7.89 9.89
N GLY A 137 16.74 7.53 10.10
CA GLY A 137 15.58 7.98 9.31
C GLY A 137 15.52 7.42 7.89
N LYS A 138 16.37 6.44 7.55
CA LYS A 138 16.49 5.85 6.20
C LYS A 138 17.16 4.47 6.23
N GLY A 139 17.09 3.75 5.11
CA GLY A 139 17.65 2.41 4.97
C GLY A 139 16.97 1.43 5.92
N ARG A 140 17.74 0.82 6.83
CA ARG A 140 17.20 -0.14 7.82
C ARG A 140 16.22 0.48 8.82
N ASP A 141 16.28 1.81 9.01
CA ASP A 141 15.46 2.55 9.98
C ASP A 141 14.27 3.26 9.29
N THR A 142 13.92 2.86 8.06
CA THR A 142 12.86 3.49 7.26
C THR A 142 11.48 3.17 7.83
N ILE A 143 10.60 4.19 7.86
CA ILE A 143 9.19 4.07 8.21
C ILE A 143 8.39 4.71 7.07
N THR A 144 7.39 3.99 6.55
CA THR A 144 6.47 4.48 5.52
C THR A 144 5.06 4.07 5.88
N SER A 145 4.67 2.82 5.59
CA SER A 145 3.34 2.29 5.90
C SER A 145 3.17 1.89 7.37
N GLY A 146 4.26 1.72 8.12
CA GLY A 146 4.23 1.14 9.46
C GLY A 146 4.19 -0.39 9.47
N ILE A 147 3.75 -1.05 8.40
CA ILE A 147 3.97 -2.49 8.16
C ILE A 147 5.44 -2.74 7.82
N GLU A 148 6.02 -3.86 8.27
CA GLU A 148 7.44 -4.19 8.08
C GLU A 148 7.65 -5.58 7.49
N GLY A 149 8.50 -5.68 6.47
CA GLY A 149 8.98 -6.95 5.92
C GLY A 149 8.76 -7.10 4.41
N ALA A 150 9.49 -8.04 3.82
CA ALA A 150 9.33 -8.44 2.43
C ALA A 150 8.31 -9.58 2.32
N TRP A 151 7.62 -9.66 1.18
CA TRP A 151 6.70 -10.78 0.90
C TRP A 151 7.43 -12.03 0.39
N THR A 152 8.60 -11.84 -0.23
CA THR A 152 9.35 -12.90 -0.90
C THR A 152 10.79 -12.99 -0.39
N PRO A 153 11.44 -14.17 -0.45
CA PRO A 153 12.86 -14.31 -0.16
C PRO A 153 13.76 -13.71 -1.26
N THR A 154 13.19 -13.38 -2.42
CA THR A 154 13.88 -12.85 -3.61
C THR A 154 13.30 -11.49 -4.03
N PRO A 155 13.30 -10.46 -3.17
CA PRO A 155 12.53 -9.22 -3.35
C PRO A 155 12.93 -8.36 -4.56
N THR A 156 14.01 -8.71 -5.27
CA THR A 156 14.48 -8.01 -6.47
C THR A 156 14.50 -8.90 -7.70
N LYS A 157 13.71 -9.98 -7.70
CA LYS A 157 13.62 -10.94 -8.79
C LYS A 157 12.16 -11.28 -9.10
N TRP A 158 11.84 -11.34 -10.39
CA TRP A 158 10.56 -11.87 -10.84
C TRP A 158 10.59 -13.39 -10.78
N ASP A 159 9.72 -13.96 -9.96
CA ASP A 159 9.44 -15.39 -9.85
C ASP A 159 8.06 -15.61 -9.20
N MET A 160 7.72 -16.86 -8.87
CA MET A 160 6.43 -17.24 -8.27
C MET A 160 6.46 -17.26 -6.74
N SER A 161 7.54 -16.79 -6.12
CA SER A 161 7.75 -16.95 -4.68
C SER A 161 6.68 -16.27 -3.83
N TYR A 162 6.02 -15.21 -4.33
CA TYR A 162 4.86 -14.64 -3.63
C TYR A 162 3.76 -15.67 -3.38
N PHE A 163 3.36 -16.42 -4.42
CA PHE A 163 2.35 -17.47 -4.29
C PHE A 163 2.88 -18.70 -3.56
N ASP A 164 4.15 -19.07 -3.78
CA ASP A 164 4.77 -20.18 -3.05
C ASP A 164 4.77 -19.90 -1.53
N MET A 165 5.06 -18.66 -1.13
CA MET A 165 4.97 -18.24 0.27
C MET A 165 3.50 -18.20 0.74
N LEU A 166 2.61 -17.56 -0.02
CA LEU A 166 1.20 -17.36 0.37
C LEU A 166 0.48 -18.69 0.62
N PHE A 167 0.67 -19.67 -0.27
CA PHE A 167 -0.01 -20.96 -0.20
C PHE A 167 0.80 -22.06 0.50
N GLY A 168 2.13 -21.89 0.62
CA GLY A 168 3.02 -22.90 1.20
C GLY A 168 3.13 -22.86 2.72
N TYR A 169 2.65 -21.78 3.36
CA TYR A 169 2.71 -21.59 4.81
C TYR A 169 1.35 -21.23 5.41
N ASP A 170 1.19 -21.59 6.68
CA ASP A 170 0.16 -21.00 7.53
C ASP A 170 0.60 -19.62 8.02
N TRP A 171 -0.37 -18.75 8.33
CA TRP A 171 -0.13 -17.35 8.66
C TRP A 171 -0.65 -16.99 10.04
N TRP A 172 0.22 -16.45 10.88
CA TRP A 172 -0.10 -15.97 12.23
C TRP A 172 -0.24 -14.45 12.26
N LEU A 173 -1.36 -13.96 12.81
CA LEU A 173 -1.60 -12.53 12.97
C LEU A 173 -0.66 -11.95 14.05
N THR A 174 0.07 -10.91 13.70
CA THR A 174 1.04 -10.25 14.57
C THR A 174 1.04 -8.73 14.39
N LYS A 175 1.89 -8.05 15.16
CA LYS A 175 2.13 -6.61 15.05
C LYS A 175 3.53 -6.32 14.52
N SER A 176 3.64 -5.33 13.65
CA SER A 176 4.91 -4.76 13.20
C SER A 176 5.65 -4.05 14.34
N PRO A 177 6.92 -3.66 14.17
CA PRO A 177 7.61 -2.79 15.12
C PRO A 177 6.93 -1.40 15.30
N SER A 178 6.12 -0.97 14.33
CA SER A 178 5.31 0.25 14.42
C SER A 178 3.92 0.03 15.06
N GLY A 179 3.54 -1.22 15.34
CA GLY A 179 2.24 -1.58 15.89
C GLY A 179 1.13 -1.79 14.85
N ALA A 180 1.45 -1.87 13.55
CA ALA A 180 0.50 -2.19 12.49
C ALA A 180 0.19 -3.71 12.47
N TRP A 181 -1.03 -4.10 12.15
CA TRP A 181 -1.39 -5.50 11.90
C TRP A 181 -0.67 -6.03 10.66
N GLN A 182 -0.09 -7.21 10.79
CA GLN A 182 0.49 -7.95 9.66
C GLN A 182 0.49 -9.45 9.95
N TRP A 183 0.84 -10.25 8.95
CA TRP A 183 0.86 -11.70 9.04
C TRP A 183 2.29 -12.21 8.93
N MET A 184 2.65 -13.20 9.74
CA MET A 184 3.96 -13.86 9.71
C MET A 184 3.76 -15.34 9.39
N ALA A 185 4.59 -15.88 8.50
CA ALA A 185 4.60 -17.31 8.21
C ALA A 185 4.92 -18.10 9.48
N VAL A 186 4.16 -19.17 9.73
CA VAL A 186 4.39 -20.11 10.83
C VAL A 186 5.47 -21.11 10.41
N ASP A 187 6.50 -21.26 11.23
CA ASP A 187 7.63 -22.18 11.02
C ASP A 187 8.20 -22.20 9.58
N PRO A 188 8.64 -21.03 9.06
CA PRO A 188 9.19 -20.94 7.71
C PRO A 188 10.46 -21.79 7.60
N LYS A 189 10.63 -22.47 6.46
CA LYS A 189 11.88 -23.20 6.17
C LYS A 189 13.03 -22.21 6.06
N GLU A 190 14.18 -22.56 6.65
CA GLU A 190 15.44 -21.80 6.54
C GLU A 190 15.92 -21.68 5.09
#